data_AF-A0A7S4KV21-F1
#
_entry.id   AF-A0A7S4KV21-F1
#
_cell.length_a   1.000
_cell.length_b   1.000
_cell.length_c   1.000
_cell.angle_alpha   90.00
_cell.angle_beta   90.00
_cell.angle_gamma   90.00
#
_symmetry.space_group_name_H-M   'P 1'
#
loop_
_entity.id
_entity.type
_entity.pdbx_description
1 polymer ?
#
loop_
_entity_poly.entity_id
_entity_poly.type
_entity_poly.pdbx_seq_one_letter_code
_entity_poly.pdbx_strand_id
1 'polypeptide(L)'
;MDASSFCPIYKWGQTDLDVIITVEVNEECIKSHSVSAEGKVEVQGTVPKKGDFKLILDLYGEIKAGATEARLLPRSLRLKIRKLHQGETWKSLQKLHIPKPAQERKDFDYFVDSDEDDEDEDEDE
;
A
#
# COMPACT_ATOMS: atom_id res chain seq x y z
N MET A 1 -21.53 -13.79 -16.81
CA MET A 1 -21.83 -13.63 -15.37
C MET A 1 -20.62 -12.96 -14.77
N ASP A 2 -20.66 -11.65 -14.60
CA ASP A 2 -19.63 -10.93 -13.85
C ASP A 2 -19.66 -11.45 -12.42
N ALA A 3 -18.70 -12.31 -12.07
CA ALA A 3 -18.49 -12.67 -10.69
C ALA A 3 -18.16 -11.35 -9.98
N SER A 4 -19.11 -10.88 -9.15
CA SER A 4 -18.95 -9.71 -8.30
C SER A 4 -17.66 -9.88 -7.51
N SER A 5 -16.60 -9.24 -8.00
CA SER A 5 -15.28 -9.32 -7.39
C SER A 5 -15.27 -8.33 -6.24
N PHE A 6 -15.03 -8.79 -5.02
CA PHE A 6 -14.99 -7.89 -3.88
C PHE A 6 -13.63 -7.19 -3.80
N CYS A 7 -13.56 -6.06 -3.09
CA CYS A 7 -12.30 -5.38 -2.79
C CYS A 7 -11.88 -5.74 -1.35
N PRO A 8 -10.69 -6.33 -1.12
CA PRO A 8 -10.21 -6.62 0.22
C PRO A 8 -9.89 -5.32 0.97
N ILE A 9 -9.84 -5.39 2.31
CA ILE A 9 -9.28 -4.30 3.11
C ILE A 9 -7.77 -4.28 2.85
N TYR A 10 -7.22 -3.08 2.71
CA TYR A 10 -5.78 -2.90 2.65
C TYR A 10 -5.36 -1.71 3.49
N LYS A 11 -4.22 -1.86 4.14
CA LYS A 11 -3.56 -0.85 4.93
C LYS A 11 -2.35 -0.35 4.17
N TRP A 12 -2.02 0.92 4.33
CA TRP A 12 -0.77 1.44 3.83
C TRP A 12 -0.14 2.45 4.77
N GLY A 13 1.18 2.49 4.74
CA GLY A 13 2.01 3.48 5.40
C GLY A 13 3.30 3.67 4.61
N GLN A 14 4.24 4.40 5.17
CA GLN A 14 5.48 4.70 4.51
C GLN A 14 6.62 4.92 5.50
N THR A 15 7.83 4.87 4.97
CA THR A 15 9.04 5.41 5.57
C THR A 15 9.61 6.45 4.60
N ASP A 16 10.73 7.08 4.93
CA ASP A 16 11.46 7.95 4.00
C ASP A 16 11.81 7.23 2.69
N LEU A 17 11.93 5.91 2.74
CA LEU A 17 12.47 5.12 1.66
C LEU A 17 11.42 4.34 0.89
N ASP A 18 10.45 3.78 1.60
CA ASP A 18 9.57 2.73 1.11
C ASP A 18 8.11 3.05 1.41
N VAL A 19 7.22 2.70 0.48
CA VAL A 19 5.78 2.61 0.71
C VAL A 19 5.45 1.16 1.05
N ILE A 20 4.64 0.95 2.08
CA ILE A 20 4.31 -0.37 2.60
C ILE A 20 2.81 -0.56 2.46
N ILE A 21 2.41 -1.64 1.77
CA ILE A 21 1.00 -1.98 1.52
C ILE A 21 0.74 -3.36 2.08
N THR A 22 -0.24 -3.48 2.96
CA THR A 22 -0.68 -4.74 3.56
C THR A 22 -2.10 -5.04 3.12
N VAL A 23 -2.28 -6.07 2.29
CA VAL A 23 -3.61 -6.53 1.83
C VAL A 23 -4.11 -7.61 2.79
N GLU A 24 -5.26 -7.37 3.42
CA GLU A 24 -5.86 -8.27 4.39
C GLU A 24 -6.87 -9.19 3.73
N VAL A 25 -6.54 -10.48 3.69
CA VAL A 25 -7.40 -11.52 3.10
C VAL A 25 -7.87 -12.58 4.10
N ASN A 26 -7.32 -12.55 5.33
CA ASN A 26 -7.68 -13.40 6.48
C ASN A 26 -7.43 -14.91 6.33
N GLU A 27 -7.02 -15.36 5.15
CA GLU A 27 -6.66 -16.74 4.83
C GLU A 27 -5.59 -16.75 3.72
N GLU A 28 -4.89 -17.87 3.53
CA GLU A 28 -3.89 -18.02 2.46
C GLU A 28 -4.59 -18.24 1.11
N CYS A 29 -4.89 -17.13 0.42
CA CYS A 29 -5.72 -17.17 -0.78
C CYS A 29 -5.23 -16.29 -1.95
N ILE A 30 -4.05 -15.68 -1.81
CA ILE A 30 -3.43 -14.86 -2.85
C ILE A 30 -2.97 -15.77 -3.98
N LYS A 31 -3.45 -15.53 -5.20
CA LYS A 31 -3.04 -16.28 -6.40
C LYS A 31 -1.85 -15.62 -7.09
N SER A 32 -1.86 -14.30 -7.20
CA SER A 32 -0.72 -13.56 -7.74
C SER A 32 -0.71 -12.11 -7.27
N HIS A 33 0.46 -11.49 -7.40
CA HIS A 33 0.67 -10.07 -7.19
C HIS A 33 1.71 -9.56 -8.20
N SER A 34 1.62 -8.29 -8.56
CA SER A 34 2.61 -7.62 -9.41
C SER A 34 2.68 -6.13 -9.11
N VAL A 35 3.85 -5.54 -9.39
CA VAL A 35 4.08 -4.10 -9.35
C VAL A 35 4.78 -3.72 -10.65
N SER A 36 4.15 -2.87 -11.46
CA SER A 36 4.73 -2.38 -12.71
C SER A 36 5.75 -1.27 -12.45
N ALA A 37 6.63 -1.00 -13.43
CA ALA A 37 7.56 0.13 -13.37
C ALA A 37 6.86 1.50 -13.24
N GLU A 38 5.62 1.60 -13.72
CA GLU A 38 4.79 2.82 -13.67
C GLU A 38 4.06 2.99 -12.33
N GLY A 39 4.30 2.11 -11.35
CA GLY A 39 3.64 2.19 -10.05
C GLY A 39 2.23 1.59 -10.02
N LYS A 40 1.88 0.71 -10.97
CA LYS A 40 0.62 -0.03 -10.92
C LYS A 40 0.78 -1.30 -10.09
N VAL A 41 0.07 -1.40 -8.97
CA VAL A 41 0.01 -2.59 -8.12
C VAL A 41 -1.23 -3.39 -8.47
N GLU A 42 -1.07 -4.69 -8.71
CA GLU A 42 -2.19 -5.61 -8.91
C GLU A 42 -2.06 -6.80 -7.96
N VAL A 43 -3.13 -7.12 -7.22
CA VAL A 43 -3.20 -8.29 -6.33
C VAL A 43 -4.51 -9.01 -6.60
N GLN A 44 -4.45 -10.33 -6.80
CA GLN A 44 -5.63 -11.14 -7.06
C GLN A 44 -5.60 -12.44 -6.27
N GLY A 45 -6.80 -12.94 -5.95
CA GLY A 45 -6.98 -14.17 -5.20
C GLY A 45 -8.45 -14.56 -5.07
N THR A 46 -8.69 -15.65 -4.37
CA THR A 46 -10.05 -16.20 -4.17
C THR A 46 -10.24 -16.57 -2.72
N VAL A 47 -11.00 -15.77 -1.97
CA VAL A 47 -11.29 -16.06 -0.55
C VAL A 47 -12.44 -17.08 -0.47
N PRO A 48 -12.26 -18.20 0.25
CA PRO A 48 -13.34 -19.14 0.52
C PRO A 48 -14.61 -18.42 1.00
N LYS A 49 -15.77 -18.77 0.42
CA LYS A 49 -17.10 -18.22 0.76
C LYS A 49 -17.33 -16.73 0.43
N LYS A 50 -16.30 -15.93 0.13
CA LYS A 50 -16.44 -14.54 -0.35
C LYS A 50 -16.30 -14.40 -1.86
N GLY A 51 -15.55 -15.30 -2.50
CA GLY A 51 -15.34 -15.31 -3.95
C GLY A 51 -14.02 -14.69 -4.37
N ASP A 52 -13.95 -14.30 -5.65
CA ASP A 52 -12.75 -13.72 -6.24
C ASP A 52 -12.59 -12.25 -5.83
N PHE A 53 -11.34 -11.80 -5.76
CA PHE A 53 -11.02 -10.39 -5.60
C PHE A 53 -9.90 -9.98 -6.54
N LYS A 54 -9.93 -8.70 -6.93
CA LYS A 54 -8.87 -8.04 -7.68
C LYS A 54 -8.69 -6.63 -7.12
N LEU A 55 -7.53 -6.37 -6.53
CA LEU A 55 -7.10 -5.05 -6.10
C LEU A 55 -6.18 -4.46 -7.16
N ILE A 56 -6.49 -3.26 -7.63
CA ILE A 56 -5.64 -2.48 -8.53
C ILE A 56 -5.41 -1.14 -7.86
N LEU A 57 -4.15 -0.75 -7.71
CA LEU A 57 -3.76 0.57 -7.20
C LEU A 57 -2.84 1.23 -8.23
N ASP A 58 -3.00 2.53 -8.41
CA ASP A 58 -2.09 3.35 -9.21
C ASP A 58 -1.43 4.34 -8.25
N LEU A 59 -0.16 4.06 -7.91
CA LEU A 59 0.55 4.71 -6.82
C LEU A 59 0.72 6.21 -7.04
N TYR A 60 0.71 6.97 -5.95
CA TYR A 60 0.78 8.43 -5.95
C TYR A 60 2.06 8.96 -6.61
N GLY A 61 3.22 8.47 -6.18
CA GLY A 61 4.52 8.89 -6.66
C GLY A 61 5.24 7.81 -7.46
N GLU A 62 6.37 8.21 -8.06
CA GLU A 62 7.23 7.31 -8.82
C GLU A 62 7.95 6.32 -7.91
N ILE A 63 8.15 5.10 -8.40
CA ILE A 63 8.82 4.02 -7.67
C ILE A 63 10.07 3.55 -8.40
N LYS A 64 11.00 2.95 -7.65
CA LYS A 64 12.16 2.31 -8.24
C LYS A 64 11.75 0.96 -8.82
N ALA A 65 11.73 0.87 -10.15
CA ALA A 65 11.35 -0.36 -10.87
C ALA A 65 12.17 -1.58 -10.40
N GLY A 66 11.49 -2.71 -10.17
CA GLY A 66 12.11 -3.96 -9.73
C GLY A 66 12.56 -3.98 -8.26
N ALA A 67 12.49 -2.87 -7.53
CA ALA A 67 12.82 -2.79 -6.11
C ALA A 67 11.54 -2.95 -5.26
N THR A 68 10.92 -4.13 -5.37
CA THR A 68 9.75 -4.50 -4.58
C THR A 68 10.03 -5.80 -3.85
N GLU A 69 9.80 -5.80 -2.54
CA GLU A 69 9.82 -6.99 -1.71
C GLU A 69 8.38 -7.40 -1.39
N ALA A 70 8.03 -8.64 -1.69
CA ALA A 70 6.73 -9.21 -1.36
C ALA A 70 6.89 -10.29 -0.29
N ARG A 71 6.04 -10.21 0.75
CA ARG A 71 5.97 -11.22 1.80
C ARG A 71 4.53 -11.72 1.92
N LEU A 72 4.32 -12.97 1.54
CA LEU A 72 3.08 -13.69 1.82
C LEU A 72 3.08 -14.11 3.29
N LEU A 73 2.03 -13.74 4.00
CA LEU A 73 1.75 -14.12 5.38
C LEU A 73 0.46 -14.95 5.40
N PRO A 74 0.21 -15.75 6.44
CA PRO A 74 -0.96 -16.64 6.49
C PRO A 74 -2.33 -15.95 6.31
N ARG A 75 -2.40 -14.64 6.53
CA ARG A 75 -3.64 -13.85 6.50
C ARG A 75 -3.54 -12.57 5.66
N SER A 76 -2.39 -12.30 5.07
CA SER A 76 -2.14 -11.05 4.35
C SER A 76 -1.00 -11.16 3.36
N LEU A 77 -0.96 -10.22 2.41
CA LEU A 77 0.20 -9.95 1.58
C LEU A 77 0.77 -8.61 2.01
N ARG A 78 2.06 -8.55 2.33
CA ARG A 78 2.78 -7.30 2.54
C ARG A 78 3.69 -7.01 1.35
N LEU A 79 3.51 -5.87 0.72
CA LEU A 79 4.36 -5.32 -0.32
C LEU A 79 5.15 -4.16 0.26
N LYS A 80 6.47 -4.18 0.10
CA LYS A 80 7.36 -3.07 0.41
C LYS A 80 7.95 -2.59 -0.91
N ILE A 81 7.60 -1.35 -1.30
CA ILE A 81 7.89 -0.78 -2.61
C ILE A 81 8.80 0.43 -2.43
N ARG A 82 9.97 0.39 -3.05
CA ARG A 82 10.96 1.47 -2.92
C ARG A 82 10.50 2.71 -3.70
N LYS A 83 10.45 3.87 -3.04
CA LYS A 83 10.19 5.17 -3.70
C LYS A 83 11.35 5.53 -4.63
N LEU A 84 11.04 6.19 -5.74
CA LEU A 84 12.09 6.76 -6.60
C LEU A 84 12.77 7.93 -5.89
N HIS A 85 11.97 8.85 -5.35
CA HIS A 85 12.42 10.02 -4.59
C HIS A 85 12.39 9.71 -3.09
N GLN A 86 13.56 9.48 -2.50
CA GLN A 86 13.70 9.19 -1.06
C GLN A 86 13.50 10.47 -0.24
N GLY A 87 12.88 10.36 0.93
CA GLY A 87 12.47 11.48 1.78
C GLY A 87 11.13 12.12 1.37
N GLU A 88 10.56 11.75 0.22
CA GLU A 88 9.25 12.26 -0.19
C GLU A 88 8.14 11.66 0.69
N THR A 89 7.39 12.50 1.39
CA THR A 89 6.22 12.09 2.18
C THR A 89 4.96 12.09 1.34
N TRP A 90 4.42 10.90 1.06
CA TRP A 90 3.20 10.73 0.28
C TRP A 90 1.98 11.03 1.15
N LYS A 91 1.13 11.98 0.71
CA LYS A 91 -0.12 12.33 1.43
C LYS A 91 -1.28 11.37 1.07
N SER A 92 -1.12 10.56 0.02
CA SER A 92 -2.08 9.56 -0.47
C SER A 92 -1.33 8.34 -0.99
N LEU A 93 -1.96 7.16 -0.94
CA LEU A 93 -1.41 5.96 -1.57
C LEU A 93 -1.52 6.02 -3.09
N GLN A 94 -2.64 6.54 -3.58
CA GLN A 94 -3.00 6.56 -4.99
C GLN A 94 -2.92 7.98 -5.57
N LYS A 95 -2.79 8.08 -6.88
CA LYS A 95 -2.84 9.36 -7.61
C LYS A 95 -4.08 10.17 -7.20
N LEU A 96 -3.92 11.49 -7.08
CA LEU A 96 -4.93 12.39 -6.49
C LEU A 96 -6.30 12.38 -7.18
N HIS A 97 -6.36 12.00 -8.46
CA HIS A 97 -7.63 11.90 -9.20
C HIS A 97 -8.41 10.61 -8.90
N ILE A 98 -7.81 9.66 -8.20
CA ILE A 98 -8.44 8.38 -7.85
C ILE A 98 -9.14 8.55 -6.50
N PRO A 99 -10.46 8.32 -6.42
CA PRO A 99 -11.19 8.45 -5.17
C PRO A 99 -10.71 7.40 -4.17
N LYS A 100 -10.49 7.84 -2.93
CA LYS A 100 -10.07 6.97 -1.83
C LYS A 100 -11.10 5.86 -1.58
N PRO A 101 -10.77 4.58 -1.77
CA PRO A 101 -11.72 3.49 -1.57
C PRO A 101 -12.09 3.32 -0.10
N ALA A 102 -13.33 2.93 0.16
CA ALA A 102 -13.82 2.69 1.52
C ALA A 102 -13.08 1.56 2.26
N GLN A 103 -12.29 0.76 1.55
CA GLN A 103 -11.48 -0.35 2.05
C GLN A 103 -10.04 0.08 2.41
N GLU A 104 -9.61 1.27 2.00
CA GLU A 104 -8.29 1.79 2.34
C GLU A 104 -8.23 2.17 3.82
N ARG A 105 -7.18 1.74 4.51
CA ARG A 105 -6.89 2.06 5.91
C ARG A 105 -5.46 2.58 6.03
N LYS A 106 -5.21 3.41 7.05
CA LYS A 106 -3.85 3.76 7.45
C LYS A 106 -3.21 2.57 8.16
N ASP A 107 -1.94 2.33 7.89
CA ASP A 107 -1.11 1.39 8.65
C ASP A 107 -0.39 2.17 9.75
N PHE A 108 -0.89 2.09 10.99
CA PHE A 108 -0.37 2.86 12.11
C PHE A 108 1.04 2.42 12.55
N ASP A 109 1.48 1.21 12.16
CA ASP A 109 2.85 0.76 12.39
C ASP A 109 3.87 1.50 11.50
N TYR A 110 3.41 2.11 10.40
CA TYR A 110 4.23 2.85 9.44
C TYR A 110 3.60 4.21 9.09
N PHE A 111 2.84 4.79 10.01
CA PHE A 111 2.24 6.10 9.81
C PHE A 111 3.25 7.17 10.22
N VAL A 112 3.68 7.98 9.25
CA VAL A 112 4.44 9.20 9.49
C VAL A 112 3.43 10.32 9.58
N ASP A 113 3.30 10.95 10.75
CA ASP A 113 2.47 12.14 10.86
C ASP A 113 3.07 13.24 10.00
N SER A 114 2.21 13.93 9.28
CA SER A 114 2.60 14.88 8.25
C SER A 114 2.67 16.32 8.78
N ASP A 115 2.52 16.45 10.11
CA ASP A 115 2.36 17.67 10.90
C ASP A 115 3.40 17.73 12.05
N GLU A 116 4.64 17.33 11.78
CA GLU A 116 5.80 17.73 12.61
C GLU A 116 6.74 18.60 11.75
N ASP A 117 6.20 19.74 11.31
CA ASP A 117 6.94 20.99 11.11
C ASP A 117 6.61 21.84 12.35
N ASP A 118 7.24 21.52 13.49
CA ASP A 118 7.46 22.50 14.55
C ASP A 118 8.95 22.38 14.92
N GLU A 119 9.72 23.21 14.23
CA GLU A 119 11.02 23.69 14.70
C GLU A 119 10.82 24.25 16.11
N ASP A 120 11.56 23.73 17.09
CA ASP A 120 12.14 24.57 18.13
C ASP A 120 13.41 23.86 18.64
N GLU A 121 14.51 24.16 17.93
CA GLU A 121 15.82 24.28 18.55
C GLU A 121 15.70 25.29 19.69
N ASP A 122 15.99 24.88 20.92
CA ASP A 122 16.67 25.75 21.87
C ASP A 122 17.49 24.88 22.84
N GLU A 123 18.75 24.71 22.48
CA GLU A 123 19.86 24.55 23.43
C GLU A 123 20.01 25.88 24.20
N ASP A 124 19.83 25.86 25.52
CA ASP A 124 20.65 26.54 26.55
C ASP A 124 19.83 26.80 27.85
N GLU A 125 20.09 26.01 28.90
CA GLU A 125 20.57 26.49 30.22
C GLU A 125 21.03 25.33 31.14
#